data_AF-A0A7J4IDZ8-F1
#
_entry.id   AF-A0A7J4IDZ8-F1
#
_cell.length_a   1.000
_cell.length_b   1.000
_cell.length_c   1.000
_cell.angle_alpha   90.00
_cell.angle_beta   90.00
_cell.angle_gamma   90.00
#
_symmetry.space_group_name_H-M   'P 1'
#
loop_
_entity.id
_entity.type
_entity.pdbx_description
1 polymer ?
#
loop_
_entity_poly.entity_id
_entity_poly.type
_entity_poly.pdbx_seq_one_letter_code
_entity_poly.pdbx_strand_id
1 'polypeptide(L)'
;MRFFDQVTYLQARAIVTESFPTPSRAERVPIADAVGRVTAEPVLSAFDVPGEDRCLVDGCAVSSVETAAARDRRHVSIPSAVPVESGDTLPDGCDAVVMVEDLKESGGEFTTAKAARPGQHIRRAGAEVREGEEILPSGHRVRPDEVGALVTCGIEGIRVQTLRVALIPFGQGLVPPGSRPGPGEVIESNTARAAAFLAGRGVSCIPHSAMSGSIGAIGDQLAAVARDSDLVLVFGGLSKGSSDGTARVIGALGEILFHGVAMQPGRPTLVGRVGRIPVIAIPGYPFAAGVVLRELVAPLLCSWGFPPAVQHPTLSVELARPIVSEVGVDEFVPLTLGFIVDRWVAYPRARNPASHLADIGPHAFLHVPSGVEGYEAGNVHEVSMTAGERAARRTLLVHGAPGPGSDELVSIARAVGVRVELVGSRPASAFEALGARRCHIAVLEGPGGRPRLLCSRVLLDDPCVRAVTGAAGAIGYPIEFVASG
;
A
#
# COMPACT_ATOMS: atom_id res chain seq x y z
N MET A 1 -32.48 -12.80 19.96
CA MET A 1 -31.27 -13.28 19.27
C MET A 1 -30.15 -13.32 20.30
N ARG A 2 -29.70 -14.52 20.69
CA ARG A 2 -28.68 -14.72 21.74
C ARG A 2 -27.28 -14.53 21.12
N PHE A 3 -26.29 -14.25 21.96
CA PHE A 3 -24.86 -14.00 21.67
C PHE A 3 -24.10 -15.15 20.95
N PHE A 4 -24.80 -16.09 20.30
CA PHE A 4 -24.29 -17.43 19.93
C PHE A 4 -24.00 -17.66 18.44
N ASP A 5 -24.35 -16.74 17.54
CA ASP A 5 -24.12 -16.93 16.09
C ASP A 5 -22.89 -16.15 15.58
N GLN A 6 -21.84 -16.02 16.40
CA GLN A 6 -20.57 -15.47 15.92
C GLN A 6 -19.89 -16.49 15.00
N VAL A 7 -19.38 -16.02 13.87
CA VAL A 7 -18.56 -16.85 12.97
C VAL A 7 -17.08 -16.71 13.32
N THR A 8 -16.27 -17.71 12.97
CA THR A 8 -14.82 -17.58 13.08
C THR A 8 -14.30 -16.49 12.13
N TYR A 9 -13.12 -15.92 12.40
CA TYR A 9 -12.48 -14.94 11.53
C TYR A 9 -12.32 -15.46 10.08
N LEU A 10 -11.88 -16.71 9.92
CA LEU A 10 -11.71 -17.32 8.60
C LEU A 10 -13.05 -17.52 7.87
N GLN A 11 -14.10 -17.94 8.58
CA GLN A 11 -15.45 -18.02 8.01
C GLN A 11 -15.99 -16.65 7.61
N ALA A 12 -15.81 -15.62 8.44
CA ALA A 12 -16.20 -14.26 8.10
C ALA A 12 -15.52 -13.78 6.80
N ARG A 13 -14.22 -14.05 6.66
CA ARG A 13 -13.47 -13.73 5.44
C ARG A 13 -14.01 -14.46 4.22
N ALA A 14 -14.20 -15.78 4.31
CA ALA A 14 -14.73 -16.58 3.22
C ALA A 14 -16.13 -16.09 2.79
N ILE A 15 -17.04 -15.89 3.75
CA ILE A 15 -18.39 -15.37 3.50
C ILE A 15 -18.31 -14.03 2.76
N VAL A 16 -17.47 -13.10 3.24
CA VAL A 16 -17.32 -11.78 2.61
C VAL A 16 -16.77 -11.90 1.18
N THR A 17 -15.74 -12.71 0.93
CA THR A 17 -15.13 -12.80 -0.40
C THR A 17 -15.93 -13.62 -1.42
N GLU A 18 -16.75 -14.56 -0.96
CA GLU A 18 -17.46 -15.50 -1.85
C GLU A 18 -18.93 -15.12 -2.08
N SER A 19 -19.55 -14.34 -1.18
CA SER A 19 -20.99 -14.03 -1.27
C SER A 19 -21.33 -12.90 -2.24
N PHE A 20 -20.35 -12.11 -2.66
CA PHE A 20 -20.57 -10.89 -3.42
C PHE A 20 -19.78 -10.89 -4.73
N PRO A 21 -20.45 -10.92 -5.91
CA PRO A 21 -19.77 -10.85 -7.19
C PRO A 21 -19.14 -9.47 -7.40
N THR A 22 -18.07 -9.42 -8.20
CA THR A 22 -17.41 -8.17 -8.60
C THR A 22 -18.38 -7.22 -9.29
N PRO A 23 -18.53 -5.97 -8.80
CA PRO A 23 -19.33 -4.95 -9.47
C PRO A 23 -18.75 -4.62 -10.85
N SER A 24 -19.59 -4.61 -11.88
CA SER A 24 -19.17 -4.31 -13.26
C SER A 24 -19.16 -2.81 -13.55
N ARG A 25 -18.54 -2.01 -12.66
CA ARG A 25 -18.47 -0.56 -12.81
C ARG A 25 -17.09 -0.15 -13.32
N ALA A 26 -17.08 0.63 -14.40
CA ALA A 26 -15.87 1.12 -15.03
C ALA A 26 -16.05 2.56 -15.48
N GLU A 27 -14.96 3.32 -15.44
CA GLU A 27 -14.90 4.69 -15.93
C GLU A 27 -13.68 4.85 -16.85
N ARG A 28 -13.73 5.80 -17.79
CA ARG A 28 -12.57 6.13 -18.62
C ARG A 28 -11.78 7.25 -17.96
N VAL A 29 -10.48 7.03 -17.79
CA VAL A 29 -9.56 8.02 -17.23
C VAL A 29 -8.42 8.30 -18.21
N PRO A 30 -7.85 9.52 -18.22
CA PRO A 30 -6.59 9.79 -18.91
C PRO A 30 -5.48 8.88 -18.38
N ILE A 31 -4.47 8.56 -19.20
CA ILE A 31 -3.32 7.76 -18.77
C ILE A 31 -2.61 8.36 -17.54
N ALA A 32 -2.57 9.69 -17.44
CA ALA A 32 -1.99 10.39 -16.29
C ALA A 32 -2.65 10.02 -14.94
N ASP A 33 -3.93 9.65 -14.97
CA ASP A 33 -4.73 9.28 -13.79
C ASP A 33 -4.91 7.76 -13.65
N ALA A 34 -4.33 6.98 -14.56
CA ALA A 34 -4.50 5.53 -14.62
C ALA A 34 -3.57 4.77 -13.65
N VAL A 35 -2.43 5.37 -13.27
CA VAL A 35 -1.42 4.71 -12.43
C VAL A 35 -2.02 4.24 -11.10
N GLY A 36 -1.80 2.97 -10.78
CA GLY A 36 -2.31 2.32 -9.57
C GLY A 36 -3.77 1.86 -9.66
N ARG A 37 -4.52 2.26 -10.69
CA ARG A 37 -5.87 1.77 -11.00
C ARG A 37 -5.79 0.42 -11.72
N VAL A 38 -6.93 -0.26 -11.80
CA VAL A 38 -7.03 -1.60 -12.40
C VAL A 38 -7.79 -1.49 -13.72
N THR A 39 -7.30 -2.06 -14.82
CA THR A 39 -7.97 -2.06 -16.12
C THR A 39 -9.30 -2.81 -16.04
N ALA A 40 -10.35 -2.24 -16.62
CA ALA A 40 -11.67 -2.89 -16.71
C ALA A 40 -11.76 -3.81 -17.93
N GLU A 41 -10.99 -3.53 -18.97
CA GLU A 41 -10.93 -4.27 -20.22
C GLU A 41 -9.48 -4.28 -20.73
N PRO A 42 -9.12 -5.18 -21.68
CA PRO A 42 -7.80 -5.14 -22.29
C PRO A 42 -7.51 -3.80 -22.96
N VAL A 43 -6.27 -3.34 -22.86
CA VAL A 43 -5.79 -2.15 -23.55
C VAL A 43 -5.07 -2.61 -24.81
N LEU A 44 -5.58 -2.19 -25.97
CA LEU A 44 -5.07 -2.60 -27.28
C LEU A 44 -4.29 -1.45 -27.92
N SER A 45 -3.22 -1.75 -28.66
CA SER A 45 -2.47 -0.73 -29.41
C SER A 45 -3.33 -0.05 -30.47
N ALA A 46 -3.26 1.28 -30.54
CA ALA A 46 -4.02 2.06 -31.52
C ALA A 46 -3.39 2.04 -32.92
N PHE A 47 -2.12 1.66 -33.02
CA PHE A 47 -1.37 1.56 -34.27
C PHE A 47 -0.13 0.68 -34.10
N ASP A 48 0.52 0.34 -35.21
CA ASP A 48 1.81 -0.34 -35.22
C ASP A 48 2.91 0.49 -34.55
N VAL A 49 3.79 -0.14 -33.78
CA VAL A 49 4.98 0.49 -33.19
C VAL A 49 6.24 -0.25 -33.65
N PRO A 50 7.18 0.43 -34.35
CA PRO A 50 6.98 1.74 -34.99
C PRO A 50 5.89 1.67 -36.07
N GLY A 51 5.28 2.82 -36.42
CA GLY A 51 4.22 2.86 -37.44
C GLY A 51 4.72 2.76 -38.88
N GLU A 52 6.03 2.87 -39.08
CA GLU A 52 6.72 2.78 -40.38
C GLU A 52 8.03 2.03 -40.20
N ASP A 53 8.61 1.55 -41.30
CA ASP A 53 9.95 0.96 -41.30
C ASP A 53 10.99 2.03 -40.90
N ARG A 54 11.85 1.71 -39.92
CA ARG A 54 12.85 2.62 -39.37
C ARG A 54 14.28 2.16 -39.62
N CYS A 55 15.16 3.10 -39.96
CA CYS A 55 16.60 2.89 -40.06
C CYS A 55 17.19 2.67 -38.66
N LEU A 56 18.01 1.63 -38.49
CA LEU A 56 18.61 1.26 -37.19
C LEU A 56 20.01 1.83 -36.94
N VAL A 57 20.66 2.34 -37.99
CA VAL A 57 22.03 2.84 -37.95
C VAL A 57 22.13 4.09 -38.84
N ASP A 58 23.11 4.94 -38.53
CA ASP A 58 23.47 6.09 -39.38
C ASP A 58 24.20 5.59 -40.64
N GLY A 59 23.87 6.14 -41.80
CA GLY A 59 24.49 5.73 -43.06
C GLY A 59 23.66 6.09 -44.29
N CYS A 60 23.51 5.14 -45.22
CA CYS A 60 22.66 5.33 -46.39
C CYS A 60 21.64 4.20 -46.52
N ALA A 61 20.37 4.58 -46.72
CA ALA A 61 19.33 3.67 -47.19
C ALA A 61 19.55 3.39 -48.68
N VAL A 62 19.44 2.12 -49.05
CA VAL A 62 19.80 1.63 -50.38
C VAL A 62 18.82 0.57 -50.86
N SER A 63 18.78 0.37 -52.18
CA SER A 63 18.33 -0.90 -52.75
C SER A 63 19.46 -1.94 -52.62
N SER A 64 19.22 -2.99 -51.84
CA SER A 64 20.20 -4.06 -51.54
C SER A 64 20.76 -4.69 -52.81
N VAL A 65 19.99 -4.69 -53.90
CA VAL A 65 20.37 -5.21 -55.21
C VAL A 65 21.54 -4.44 -55.83
N GLU A 66 21.64 -3.12 -55.61
CA GLU A 66 22.76 -2.29 -56.08
C GLU A 66 24.08 -2.67 -55.40
N THR A 67 23.99 -3.16 -54.15
CA THR A 67 25.16 -3.57 -53.36
C THR A 67 25.61 -5.01 -53.61
N ALA A 68 24.83 -5.82 -54.35
CA ALA A 68 25.02 -7.28 -54.44
C ALA A 68 26.42 -7.69 -54.97
N ALA A 69 26.98 -6.85 -55.84
CA ALA A 69 28.29 -7.04 -56.48
C ALA A 69 29.49 -6.60 -55.60
N ALA A 70 29.24 -5.95 -54.45
CA ALA A 70 30.26 -5.48 -53.52
C ALA A 70 30.97 -6.65 -52.83
N ARG A 71 32.29 -6.55 -52.68
CA ARG A 71 33.16 -7.51 -51.96
C ARG A 71 34.31 -6.72 -51.34
N ASP A 72 35.02 -7.27 -50.34
CA ASP A 72 36.09 -6.57 -49.59
C ASP A 72 37.09 -5.76 -50.45
N ARG A 73 37.40 -6.23 -51.67
CA ARG A 73 38.33 -5.56 -52.61
C ARG A 73 37.66 -4.83 -53.77
N ARG A 74 36.33 -4.82 -53.83
CA ARG A 74 35.52 -4.22 -54.91
C ARG A 74 34.44 -3.33 -54.31
N HIS A 75 34.66 -2.03 -54.42
CA HIS A 75 33.62 -1.05 -54.13
C HIS A 75 32.67 -0.97 -55.32
N VAL A 76 31.37 -0.88 -55.05
CA VAL A 76 30.33 -0.63 -56.04
C VAL A 76 29.69 0.72 -55.75
N SER A 77 29.32 1.43 -56.81
CA SER A 77 28.51 2.64 -56.68
C SER A 77 27.07 2.29 -56.32
N ILE A 78 26.47 3.13 -55.48
CA ILE A 78 25.09 3.05 -55.03
C ILE A 78 24.42 4.38 -55.37
N PRO A 79 24.03 4.62 -56.63
CA PRO A 79 23.46 5.90 -57.04
C PRO A 79 22.11 6.19 -56.37
N SER A 80 21.38 5.18 -55.88
CA SER A 80 20.13 5.36 -55.15
C SER A 80 20.33 5.64 -53.66
N ALA A 81 21.57 5.77 -53.18
CA ALA A 81 21.85 5.93 -51.76
C ALA A 81 21.27 7.24 -51.22
N VAL A 82 20.42 7.12 -50.20
CA VAL A 82 19.83 8.26 -49.49
C VAL A 82 20.45 8.32 -48.09
N PRO A 83 21.17 9.40 -47.72
CA PRO A 83 21.67 9.58 -46.36
C PRO A 83 20.53 9.54 -45.35
N VAL A 84 20.72 8.76 -44.28
CA VAL A 84 19.75 8.59 -43.20
C VAL A 84 20.47 8.51 -41.86
N GLU A 85 19.80 8.98 -40.82
CA GLU A 85 20.19 8.81 -39.43
C GLU A 85 19.35 7.70 -38.76
N SER A 86 19.85 7.19 -37.64
CA SER A 86 19.16 6.21 -36.82
C SER A 86 17.81 6.75 -36.34
N GLY A 87 16.73 6.07 -36.68
CA GLY A 87 15.35 6.48 -36.39
C GLY A 87 14.62 7.14 -37.55
N ASP A 88 15.29 7.47 -38.65
CA ASP A 88 14.64 7.94 -39.85
C ASP A 88 13.69 6.89 -40.44
N THR A 89 12.64 7.36 -41.11
CA THR A 89 11.77 6.51 -41.92
C THR A 89 12.54 6.00 -43.13
N LEU A 90 12.43 4.71 -43.43
CA LEU A 90 13.05 4.11 -44.61
C LEU A 90 12.51 4.77 -45.89
N PRO A 91 13.35 5.37 -46.75
CA PRO A 91 12.90 5.99 -47.99
C PRO A 91 12.29 4.98 -48.97
N ASP A 92 11.33 5.45 -49.77
CA ASP A 92 10.69 4.65 -50.82
C ASP A 92 11.73 4.04 -51.78
N GLY A 93 11.53 2.77 -52.13
CA GLY A 93 12.42 2.03 -53.03
C GLY A 93 13.70 1.49 -52.37
N CYS A 94 13.97 1.81 -51.11
CA CYS A 94 15.04 1.20 -50.32
C CYS A 94 14.56 -0.03 -49.57
N ASP A 95 15.43 -1.02 -49.38
CA ASP A 95 15.13 -2.24 -48.62
C ASP A 95 16.26 -2.65 -47.66
N ALA A 96 17.32 -1.86 -47.53
CA ALA A 96 18.41 -2.04 -46.57
C ALA A 96 19.08 -0.70 -46.20
N VAL A 97 19.82 -0.67 -45.09
CA VAL A 97 20.71 0.45 -44.74
C VAL A 97 22.14 -0.06 -44.66
N VAL A 98 23.09 0.65 -45.26
CA VAL A 98 24.54 0.43 -45.10
C VAL A 98 25.06 1.46 -44.10
N MET A 99 25.75 1.00 -43.06
CA MET A 99 26.27 1.88 -42.01
C MET A 99 27.36 2.81 -42.53
N VAL A 100 27.49 4.01 -41.95
CA VAL A 100 28.43 5.05 -42.38
C VAL A 100 29.88 4.57 -42.45
N GLU A 101 30.29 3.65 -41.57
CA GLU A 101 31.63 3.07 -41.54
C GLU A 101 31.95 2.22 -42.78
N ASP A 102 30.92 1.73 -43.46
CA ASP A 102 31.02 0.88 -44.65
C ASP A 102 30.79 1.65 -45.96
N LEU A 103 30.68 2.97 -45.88
CA LEU A 103 30.47 3.88 -47.00
C LEU A 103 31.71 4.72 -47.29
N LYS A 104 31.89 5.05 -48.56
CA LYS A 104 32.82 6.08 -49.02
C LYS A 104 32.10 7.02 -49.96
N GLU A 105 32.22 8.30 -49.71
CA GLU A 105 31.70 9.36 -50.56
C GLU A 105 32.83 9.98 -51.40
N SER A 106 32.63 10.07 -52.71
CA SER A 106 33.54 10.80 -53.58
C SER A 106 32.76 11.43 -54.74
N GLY A 107 32.95 12.73 -54.97
CA GLY A 107 32.29 13.43 -56.07
C GLY A 107 30.75 13.47 -55.98
N GLY A 108 30.18 13.32 -54.78
CA GLY A 108 28.73 13.28 -54.56
C GLY A 108 28.10 11.91 -54.79
N GLU A 109 28.90 10.86 -54.95
CA GLU A 109 28.45 9.48 -55.14
C GLU A 109 28.91 8.60 -53.98
N PHE A 110 28.00 7.77 -53.46
CA PHE A 110 28.31 6.80 -52.40
C PHE A 110 28.74 5.47 -52.98
N THR A 111 29.77 4.87 -52.39
CA THR A 111 30.24 3.53 -52.74
C THR A 111 30.38 2.66 -51.49
N THR A 112 30.17 1.35 -51.64
CA THR A 112 30.42 0.38 -50.56
C THR A 112 31.18 -0.84 -51.06
N ALA A 113 32.00 -1.42 -50.19
CA ALA A 113 32.63 -2.73 -50.40
C ALA A 113 31.84 -3.89 -49.76
N LYS A 114 30.75 -3.61 -49.04
CA LYS A 114 29.93 -4.63 -48.37
C LYS A 114 28.54 -4.73 -48.99
N ALA A 115 28.15 -5.95 -49.36
CA ALA A 115 26.81 -6.21 -49.87
C ALA A 115 25.82 -6.22 -48.69
N ALA A 116 24.78 -5.39 -48.78
CA ALA A 116 23.66 -5.39 -47.85
C ALA A 116 22.63 -6.46 -48.23
N ARG A 117 21.94 -7.01 -47.23
CA ARG A 117 20.82 -7.94 -47.43
C ARG A 117 19.49 -7.20 -47.30
N PRO A 118 18.42 -7.61 -48.01
CA PRO A 118 17.08 -7.09 -47.75
C PRO A 118 16.71 -7.19 -46.26
N GLY A 119 16.20 -6.10 -45.70
CA GLY A 119 15.87 -5.94 -44.28
C GLY A 119 17.06 -5.65 -43.35
N GLN A 120 18.29 -5.56 -43.87
CA GLN A 120 19.45 -5.27 -43.04
C GLN A 120 19.37 -3.86 -42.45
N HIS A 121 19.59 -3.77 -41.13
CA HIS A 121 19.54 -2.52 -40.36
C HIS A 121 18.22 -1.76 -40.49
N ILE A 122 17.11 -2.49 -40.68
CA ILE A 122 15.75 -1.95 -40.67
C ILE A 122 14.97 -2.58 -39.52
N ARG A 123 14.27 -1.75 -38.74
CA ARG A 123 13.20 -2.19 -37.85
C ARG A 123 11.87 -2.00 -38.55
N ARG A 124 11.19 -3.10 -38.85
CA ARG A 124 9.92 -3.07 -39.59
C ARG A 124 8.80 -2.40 -38.79
N ALA A 125 7.81 -1.86 -39.49
CA ALA A 125 6.56 -1.45 -38.89
C ALA A 125 5.94 -2.59 -38.07
N GLY A 126 5.43 -2.27 -36.88
CA GLY A 126 4.80 -3.23 -35.97
C GLY A 126 5.75 -4.30 -35.42
N ALA A 127 7.06 -4.07 -35.46
CA ALA A 127 8.04 -5.01 -34.92
C ALA A 127 8.04 -5.09 -33.39
N GLU A 128 7.53 -4.07 -32.70
CA GLU A 128 7.38 -4.05 -31.24
C GLU A 128 5.96 -4.47 -30.83
N VAL A 129 4.94 -3.82 -31.39
CA VAL A 129 3.53 -4.18 -31.21
C VAL A 129 2.74 -3.82 -32.46
N ARG A 130 1.76 -4.64 -32.83
CA ARG A 130 0.86 -4.33 -33.95
C ARG A 130 -0.42 -3.63 -33.50
N GLU A 131 -1.05 -2.91 -34.41
CA GLU A 131 -2.40 -2.39 -34.21
C GLU A 131 -3.35 -3.49 -33.74
N GLY A 132 -4.11 -3.20 -32.67
CA GLY A 132 -5.08 -4.14 -32.09
C GLY A 132 -4.47 -5.22 -31.19
N GLU A 133 -3.15 -5.31 -31.08
CA GLU A 133 -2.48 -6.24 -30.17
C GLU A 133 -2.64 -5.77 -28.71
N GLU A 134 -2.82 -6.72 -27.79
CA GLU A 134 -3.02 -6.45 -26.37
C GLU A 134 -1.72 -5.99 -25.72
N ILE A 135 -1.75 -4.79 -25.13
CA ILE A 135 -0.63 -4.21 -24.36
C ILE A 135 -0.77 -4.61 -22.89
N LEU A 136 -1.98 -4.48 -22.34
CA LEU A 136 -2.30 -4.81 -20.96
C LEU A 136 -3.61 -5.63 -20.91
N PRO A 137 -3.67 -6.73 -20.13
CA PRO A 137 -4.90 -7.49 -19.97
C PRO A 137 -5.93 -6.73 -19.13
N SER A 138 -7.19 -7.19 -19.14
CA SER A 138 -8.19 -6.77 -18.13
C SER A 138 -7.78 -7.25 -16.74
N GLY A 139 -8.07 -6.47 -15.70
CA GLY A 139 -7.67 -6.76 -14.33
C GLY A 139 -6.20 -6.44 -14.02
N HIS A 140 -5.50 -5.78 -14.93
CA HIS A 140 -4.12 -5.35 -14.75
C HIS A 140 -4.03 -4.07 -13.92
N ARG A 141 -3.15 -4.05 -12.92
CA ARG A 141 -2.87 -2.83 -12.16
C ARG A 141 -1.79 -2.01 -12.85
N VAL A 142 -2.17 -0.86 -13.41
CA VAL A 142 -1.28 0.01 -14.16
C VAL A 142 -0.11 0.49 -13.29
N ARG A 143 1.11 0.33 -13.79
CA ARG A 143 2.35 0.74 -13.13
C ARG A 143 2.92 2.02 -13.76
N PRO A 144 3.71 2.81 -13.01
CA PRO A 144 4.37 3.99 -13.57
C PRO A 144 5.25 3.67 -14.80
N ASP A 145 5.94 2.52 -14.76
CA ASP A 145 6.87 2.08 -15.80
C ASP A 145 6.17 1.77 -17.15
N GLU A 146 4.84 1.59 -17.13
CA GLU A 146 4.04 1.20 -18.30
C GLU A 146 3.45 2.41 -19.04
N VAL A 147 3.46 3.60 -18.42
CA VAL A 147 2.86 4.81 -18.97
C VAL A 147 3.50 5.20 -20.30
N GLY A 148 4.83 5.10 -20.41
CA GLY A 148 5.56 5.41 -21.64
C GLY A 148 5.11 4.52 -22.79
N ALA A 149 5.04 3.20 -22.57
CA ALA A 149 4.59 2.25 -23.58
C ALA A 149 3.15 2.52 -24.03
N LEU A 150 2.23 2.78 -23.09
CA LEU A 150 0.84 3.11 -23.41
C LEU A 150 0.74 4.36 -24.29
N VAL A 151 1.47 5.42 -23.95
CA VAL A 151 1.50 6.65 -24.77
C VAL A 151 2.10 6.39 -26.14
N THR A 152 3.21 5.65 -26.22
CA THR A 152 3.84 5.26 -27.49
C THR A 152 2.89 4.46 -28.39
N CYS A 153 2.02 3.64 -27.81
CA CYS A 153 1.00 2.88 -28.54
C CYS A 153 -0.28 3.67 -28.85
N GLY A 154 -0.27 5.00 -28.67
CA GLY A 154 -1.39 5.89 -29.00
C GLY A 154 -2.51 5.91 -27.97
N ILE A 155 -2.27 5.46 -26.75
CA ILE A 155 -3.31 5.37 -25.72
C ILE A 155 -3.37 6.68 -24.91
N GLU A 156 -4.42 7.46 -25.13
CA GLU A 156 -4.66 8.70 -24.36
C GLU A 156 -5.40 8.44 -23.03
N GLY A 157 -6.20 7.38 -22.98
CA GLY A 157 -6.99 7.04 -21.81
C GLY A 157 -7.60 5.64 -21.91
N ILE A 158 -7.78 5.02 -20.76
CA ILE A 158 -8.19 3.62 -20.61
C ILE A 158 -9.42 3.50 -19.70
N ARG A 159 -10.17 2.42 -19.85
CA ARG A 159 -11.22 2.08 -18.91
C ARG A 159 -10.62 1.39 -17.69
N VAL A 160 -10.89 1.94 -16.51
CA VAL A 160 -10.47 1.39 -15.23
C VAL A 160 -11.67 0.96 -14.41
N GLN A 161 -11.49 -0.07 -13.60
CA GLN A 161 -12.45 -0.49 -12.60
C GLN A 161 -12.62 0.63 -11.57
N THR A 162 -13.86 0.83 -11.14
CA THR A 162 -14.19 1.81 -10.13
C THR A 162 -15.31 1.28 -9.25
N LEU A 163 -15.44 1.81 -8.04
CA LEU A 163 -16.49 1.44 -7.09
C LEU A 163 -17.08 2.71 -6.50
N ARG A 164 -18.38 2.66 -6.25
CA ARG A 164 -19.05 3.58 -5.34
C ARG A 164 -19.20 2.94 -3.97
N VAL A 165 -18.45 3.44 -3.00
CA VAL A 165 -18.59 3.02 -1.61
C VAL A 165 -19.28 4.10 -0.79
N ALA A 166 -20.46 3.80 -0.25
CA ALA A 166 -21.14 4.70 0.67
C ALA A 166 -20.57 4.55 2.08
N LEU A 167 -20.26 5.68 2.71
CA LEU A 167 -19.77 5.74 4.09
C LEU A 167 -20.81 6.43 4.96
N ILE A 168 -21.39 5.70 5.89
CA ILE A 168 -22.51 6.18 6.70
C ILE A 168 -22.17 6.09 8.19
N PRO A 169 -21.98 7.20 8.90
CA PRO A 169 -21.91 7.18 10.36
C PRO A 169 -23.26 6.76 10.94
N PHE A 170 -23.25 6.06 12.07
CA PHE A 170 -24.45 5.69 12.80
C PHE A 170 -24.31 6.08 14.26
N GLY A 171 -25.25 6.89 14.75
CA GLY A 171 -25.31 7.26 16.16
C GLY A 171 -25.72 8.71 16.39
N GLN A 172 -26.01 9.01 17.65
CA GLN A 172 -26.26 10.38 18.14
C GLN A 172 -24.95 10.98 18.68
N GLY A 173 -24.86 12.31 18.74
CA GLY A 173 -23.69 13.00 19.31
C GLY A 173 -22.44 12.98 18.42
N LEU A 174 -22.57 12.65 17.14
CA LEU A 174 -21.46 12.74 16.18
C LEU A 174 -21.37 14.18 15.64
N VAL A 175 -20.22 14.81 15.86
CA VAL A 175 -19.93 16.17 15.37
C VAL A 175 -18.87 16.13 14.27
N PRO A 176 -18.88 17.09 13.32
CA PRO A 176 -17.95 17.07 12.20
C PRO A 176 -16.49 17.36 12.64
N PRO A 177 -15.50 16.98 11.82
CA PRO A 177 -14.11 17.36 12.03
C PRO A 177 -13.93 18.88 12.16
N GLY A 178 -13.06 19.31 13.07
CA GLY A 178 -12.80 20.72 13.35
C GLY A 178 -13.73 21.35 14.40
N SER A 179 -14.82 20.67 14.78
CA SER A 179 -15.64 21.07 15.93
C SER A 179 -14.95 20.71 17.26
N ARG A 180 -15.23 21.49 18.31
CA ARG A 180 -14.92 21.11 19.69
C ARG A 180 -16.12 20.35 20.27
N PRO A 181 -16.01 19.05 20.58
CA PRO A 181 -17.13 18.27 21.10
C PRO A 181 -17.61 18.79 22.46
N GLY A 182 -18.92 18.87 22.64
CA GLY A 182 -19.57 19.05 23.93
C GLY A 182 -19.65 17.74 24.73
N PRO A 183 -20.26 17.78 25.93
CA PRO A 183 -20.47 16.59 26.74
C PRO A 183 -21.29 15.52 26.00
N GLY A 184 -20.73 14.31 25.88
CA GLY A 184 -21.38 13.19 25.19
C GLY A 184 -21.24 13.20 23.67
N GLU A 185 -20.62 14.24 23.10
CA GLU A 185 -20.32 14.31 21.67
C GLU A 185 -18.94 13.74 21.35
N VAL A 186 -18.79 13.19 20.16
CA VAL A 186 -17.53 12.63 19.64
C VAL A 186 -17.35 13.10 18.19
N ILE A 187 -16.11 13.42 17.83
CA ILE A 187 -15.77 13.76 16.44
C ILE A 187 -15.91 12.51 15.57
N GLU A 188 -16.72 12.60 14.52
CA GLU A 188 -16.79 11.53 13.51
C GLU A 188 -15.47 11.51 12.72
N SER A 189 -14.77 10.38 12.78
CA SER A 189 -13.45 10.21 12.14
C SER A 189 -13.33 8.91 11.35
N ASN A 190 -14.28 7.98 11.50
CA ASN A 190 -14.21 6.68 10.86
C ASN A 190 -14.48 6.79 9.35
N THR A 191 -15.40 7.67 8.93
CA THR A 191 -15.64 7.88 7.49
C THR A 191 -14.43 8.50 6.80
N ALA A 192 -13.79 9.49 7.43
CA ALA A 192 -12.55 10.09 6.92
C ALA A 192 -11.43 9.05 6.80
N ARG A 193 -11.26 8.19 7.82
CA ARG A 193 -10.31 7.09 7.78
C ARG A 193 -10.60 6.10 6.66
N ALA A 194 -11.86 5.67 6.53
CA ALA A 194 -12.26 4.70 5.51
C ALA A 194 -12.08 5.26 4.10
N ALA A 195 -12.44 6.52 3.87
CA ALA A 195 -12.21 7.21 2.60
C ALA A 195 -10.72 7.21 2.24
N ALA A 196 -9.83 7.58 3.17
CA ALA A 196 -8.39 7.57 2.93
C ALA A 196 -7.84 6.15 2.66
N PHE A 197 -8.32 5.16 3.42
CA PHE A 197 -7.96 3.76 3.21
C PHE A 197 -8.37 3.29 1.80
N LEU A 198 -9.60 3.58 1.38
CA LEU A 198 -10.13 3.14 0.09
C LEU A 198 -9.53 3.91 -1.10
N ALA A 199 -9.28 5.22 -0.95
CA ALA A 199 -8.64 6.04 -1.98
C ALA A 199 -7.27 5.50 -2.41
N GLY A 200 -6.47 4.96 -1.47
CA GLY A 200 -5.19 4.31 -1.76
C GLY A 200 -5.29 3.06 -2.66
N ARG A 201 -6.51 2.58 -2.95
CA ARG A 201 -6.81 1.45 -3.85
C ARG A 201 -7.53 1.90 -5.12
N GLY A 202 -7.61 3.21 -5.38
CA GLY A 202 -8.33 3.75 -6.53
C GLY A 202 -9.86 3.64 -6.41
N VAL A 203 -10.37 3.58 -5.17
CA VAL A 203 -11.81 3.48 -4.88
C VAL A 203 -12.35 4.83 -4.40
N SER A 204 -13.43 5.28 -5.06
CA SER A 204 -14.13 6.52 -4.72
C SER A 204 -15.20 6.28 -3.64
N CYS A 205 -15.21 7.15 -2.63
CA CYS A 205 -16.13 7.06 -1.50
C CYS A 205 -17.13 8.21 -1.49
N ILE A 206 -18.37 7.92 -1.09
CA ILE A 206 -19.44 8.90 -0.95
C ILE A 206 -19.79 9.01 0.54
N PRO A 207 -19.38 10.08 1.23
CA PRO A 207 -19.78 10.30 2.62
C PRO A 207 -21.25 10.70 2.68
N HIS A 208 -22.00 10.11 3.61
CA HIS A 208 -23.38 10.45 3.91
C HIS A 208 -23.52 11.08 5.30
N SER A 209 -24.64 11.77 5.53
CA SER A 209 -25.02 12.22 6.85
C SER A 209 -25.21 11.05 7.81
N ALA A 210 -24.95 11.29 9.09
CA ALA A 210 -25.14 10.29 10.13
C ALA A 210 -26.59 9.79 10.15
N MET A 211 -26.76 8.46 10.12
CA MET A 211 -28.04 7.82 10.35
C MET A 211 -28.40 7.96 11.83
N SER A 212 -29.56 8.56 12.09
CA SER A 212 -30.08 8.78 13.42
C SER A 212 -31.61 8.90 13.38
N GLY A 213 -32.29 8.55 14.46
CA GLY A 213 -33.76 8.61 14.55
C GLY A 213 -34.44 7.25 14.63
N SER A 214 -35.64 7.12 14.06
CA SER A 214 -36.43 5.89 14.11
C SER A 214 -35.87 4.81 13.17
N ILE A 215 -36.12 3.54 13.48
CA ILE A 215 -35.70 2.40 12.64
C ILE A 215 -36.23 2.52 11.21
N GLY A 216 -37.45 3.05 11.03
CA GLY A 216 -38.04 3.28 9.70
C GLY A 216 -37.26 4.32 8.90
N ALA A 217 -36.97 5.49 9.50
CA ALA A 217 -36.22 6.55 8.82
C ALA A 217 -34.79 6.12 8.45
N ILE A 218 -34.13 5.39 9.34
CA ILE A 218 -32.82 4.79 9.07
C ILE A 218 -32.91 3.75 7.94
N GLY A 219 -33.97 2.96 7.92
CA GLY A 219 -34.27 1.99 6.85
C GLY A 219 -34.43 2.66 5.49
N ASP A 220 -35.25 3.71 5.41
CA ASP A 220 -35.48 4.45 4.18
C ASP A 220 -34.17 5.07 3.65
N GLN A 221 -33.36 5.65 4.54
CA GLN A 221 -32.05 6.19 4.18
C GLN A 221 -31.10 5.09 3.67
N LEU A 222 -30.99 3.96 4.39
CA LEU A 222 -30.11 2.86 3.97
C LEU A 222 -30.55 2.26 2.63
N ALA A 223 -31.86 2.07 2.42
CA ALA A 223 -32.40 1.57 1.16
C ALA A 223 -32.12 2.54 -0.01
N ALA A 224 -32.27 3.85 0.22
CA ALA A 224 -31.95 4.86 -0.79
C ALA A 224 -30.46 4.83 -1.17
N VAL A 225 -29.56 4.78 -0.18
CA VAL A 225 -28.11 4.76 -0.41
C VAL A 225 -27.65 3.46 -1.08
N ALA A 226 -28.21 2.31 -0.68
CA ALA A 226 -27.85 1.02 -1.24
C ALA A 226 -28.13 0.93 -2.75
N ARG A 227 -29.22 1.53 -3.26
CA ARG A 227 -29.56 1.50 -4.70
C ARG A 227 -28.49 2.09 -5.60
N ASP A 228 -27.73 3.05 -5.10
CA ASP A 228 -26.69 3.74 -5.85
C ASP A 228 -25.28 3.23 -5.56
N SER A 229 -25.10 2.34 -4.60
CA SER A 229 -23.78 1.93 -4.10
C SER A 229 -23.40 0.53 -4.56
N ASP A 230 -22.10 0.27 -4.68
CA ASP A 230 -21.58 -1.08 -4.90
C ASP A 230 -21.18 -1.74 -3.55
N LEU A 231 -20.95 -0.93 -2.52
CA LEU A 231 -20.69 -1.33 -1.14
C LEU A 231 -21.17 -0.24 -0.18
N VAL A 232 -21.80 -0.63 0.93
CA VAL A 232 -22.18 0.29 2.00
C VAL A 232 -21.43 -0.06 3.28
N LEU A 233 -20.70 0.91 3.84
CA LEU A 233 -20.03 0.80 5.13
C LEU A 233 -20.75 1.67 6.16
N VAL A 234 -21.26 1.03 7.22
CA VAL A 234 -21.96 1.72 8.31
C VAL A 234 -21.05 1.72 9.54
N PHE A 235 -20.74 2.88 10.11
CA PHE A 235 -19.83 2.99 11.26
C PHE A 235 -20.60 3.29 12.54
N GLY A 236 -20.67 2.31 13.44
CA GLY A 236 -21.44 2.40 14.68
C GLY A 236 -22.78 1.67 14.62
N GLY A 237 -23.63 1.91 15.62
CA GLY A 237 -24.92 1.24 15.77
C GLY A 237 -24.85 -0.20 16.29
N LEU A 238 -23.64 -0.76 16.39
CA LEU A 238 -23.40 -2.12 16.84
C LEU A 238 -23.32 -2.22 18.37
N SER A 239 -24.10 -3.13 18.95
CA SER A 239 -24.15 -3.33 20.41
C SER A 239 -24.21 -4.81 20.78
N LYS A 240 -23.86 -5.12 22.03
CA LYS A 240 -23.96 -6.46 22.62
C LYS A 240 -25.44 -6.83 22.88
N GLY A 241 -26.21 -7.18 21.85
CA GLY A 241 -27.53 -7.81 22.03
C GLY A 241 -28.59 -7.50 20.97
N SER A 242 -29.83 -7.97 21.22
CA SER A 242 -31.00 -7.88 20.33
C SER A 242 -31.58 -6.48 20.12
N SER A 243 -30.89 -5.43 20.56
CA SER A 243 -31.27 -4.01 20.42
C SER A 243 -30.40 -3.26 19.42
N ASP A 244 -29.55 -3.97 18.66
CA ASP A 244 -28.70 -3.38 17.62
C ASP A 244 -29.55 -2.76 16.51
N GLY A 245 -29.47 -1.44 16.39
CA GLY A 245 -30.26 -0.68 15.41
C GLY A 245 -29.86 -1.01 13.98
N THR A 246 -28.57 -1.21 13.73
CA THR A 246 -28.05 -1.52 12.40
C THR A 246 -28.46 -2.92 11.98
N ALA A 247 -28.35 -3.92 12.88
CA ALA A 247 -28.80 -5.29 12.59
C ALA A 247 -30.29 -5.35 12.24
N ARG A 248 -31.14 -4.66 13.01
CA ARG A 248 -32.60 -4.63 12.77
C ARG A 248 -32.96 -4.00 11.43
N VAL A 249 -32.28 -2.92 11.05
CA VAL A 249 -32.51 -2.22 9.78
C VAL A 249 -32.05 -3.08 8.61
N ILE A 250 -30.85 -3.67 8.67
CA ILE A 250 -30.33 -4.54 7.60
C ILE A 250 -31.23 -5.77 7.43
N GLY A 251 -31.60 -6.44 8.53
CA GLY A 251 -32.47 -7.61 8.48
C GLY A 251 -33.91 -7.33 8.01
N ALA A 252 -34.39 -6.09 8.13
CA ALA A 252 -35.70 -5.70 7.60
C ALA A 252 -35.65 -5.40 6.10
N LEU A 253 -34.52 -4.91 5.58
CA LEU A 253 -34.34 -4.54 4.18
C LEU A 253 -33.76 -5.67 3.32
N GLY A 254 -33.19 -6.69 3.93
CA GLY A 254 -32.55 -7.79 3.24
C GLY A 254 -32.12 -8.90 4.18
N GLU A 255 -30.88 -9.35 4.06
CA GLU A 255 -30.39 -10.56 4.74
C GLU A 255 -29.15 -10.24 5.57
N ILE A 256 -29.08 -10.82 6.77
CA ILE A 256 -27.86 -10.84 7.59
C ILE A 256 -27.13 -12.15 7.30
N LEU A 257 -25.89 -12.06 6.81
CA LEU A 257 -25.04 -13.23 6.56
C LEU A 257 -24.38 -13.71 7.85
N PHE A 258 -23.90 -12.78 8.67
CA PHE A 258 -23.48 -13.04 10.05
C PHE A 258 -23.52 -11.77 10.89
N HIS A 259 -23.61 -11.95 12.22
CA HIS A 259 -23.49 -10.89 13.20
C HIS A 259 -22.56 -11.37 14.32
N GLY A 260 -21.36 -10.80 14.34
CA GLY A 260 -20.32 -11.17 15.27
C GLY A 260 -19.21 -11.97 14.58
N VAL A 261 -17.97 -11.55 14.80
CA VAL A 261 -16.78 -12.25 14.33
C VAL A 261 -15.92 -12.57 15.54
N ALA A 262 -15.44 -13.80 15.65
CA ALA A 262 -14.49 -14.21 16.67
C ALA A 262 -13.10 -13.63 16.39
N MET A 263 -12.98 -12.30 16.42
CA MET A 263 -11.74 -11.56 16.23
C MET A 263 -11.66 -10.34 17.14
N GLN A 264 -10.45 -9.91 17.48
CA GLN A 264 -10.23 -8.71 18.28
C GLN A 264 -9.10 -7.82 17.74
N PRO A 265 -9.32 -6.49 17.69
CA PRO A 265 -10.61 -5.82 17.83
C PRO A 265 -11.53 -6.08 16.62
N GLY A 266 -12.84 -5.86 16.77
CA GLY A 266 -13.81 -6.06 15.68
C GLY A 266 -14.94 -7.06 15.96
N ARG A 267 -15.02 -7.60 17.18
CA ARG A 267 -16.04 -8.60 17.57
C ARG A 267 -17.46 -8.33 17.07
N PRO A 268 -18.05 -7.12 17.20
CA PRO A 268 -19.46 -6.94 16.88
C PRO A 268 -19.73 -6.68 15.39
N THR A 269 -18.74 -6.82 14.50
CA THR A 269 -18.95 -6.63 13.06
C THR A 269 -20.09 -7.49 12.53
N LEU A 270 -20.93 -6.88 11.69
CA LEU A 270 -22.05 -7.54 11.03
C LEU A 270 -21.91 -7.34 9.52
N VAL A 271 -22.17 -8.41 8.77
CA VAL A 271 -22.23 -8.37 7.31
C VAL A 271 -23.60 -8.85 6.89
N GLY A 272 -24.25 -8.05 6.06
CA GLY A 272 -25.50 -8.40 5.41
C GLY A 272 -25.54 -7.88 3.98
N ARG A 273 -26.71 -7.99 3.37
CA ARG A 273 -26.96 -7.48 2.03
C ARG A 273 -28.35 -6.88 1.91
N VAL A 274 -28.45 -5.81 1.13
CA VAL A 274 -29.71 -5.20 0.70
C VAL A 274 -29.79 -5.36 -0.81
N GLY A 275 -30.67 -6.25 -1.27
CA GLY A 275 -30.63 -6.74 -2.65
C GLY A 275 -29.31 -7.47 -2.93
N ARG A 276 -28.53 -6.97 -3.90
CA ARG A 276 -27.20 -7.51 -4.25
C ARG A 276 -26.05 -6.78 -3.55
N ILE A 277 -26.33 -5.71 -2.82
CA ILE A 277 -25.31 -4.79 -2.32
C ILE A 277 -24.85 -5.21 -0.93
N PRO A 278 -23.55 -5.47 -0.72
CA PRO A 278 -23.00 -5.73 0.60
C PRO A 278 -23.19 -4.51 1.51
N VAL A 279 -23.69 -4.76 2.72
CA VAL A 279 -23.75 -3.79 3.80
C VAL A 279 -22.91 -4.32 4.96
N ILE A 280 -21.79 -3.67 5.23
CA ILE A 280 -20.87 -4.03 6.32
C ILE A 280 -21.02 -3.00 7.43
N ALA A 281 -21.55 -3.45 8.56
CA ALA A 281 -21.60 -2.65 9.76
C ALA A 281 -20.30 -2.86 10.55
N ILE A 282 -19.62 -1.75 10.78
CA ILE A 282 -18.28 -1.64 11.38
C ILE A 282 -18.43 -1.01 12.77
N PRO A 283 -17.69 -1.50 13.80
CA PRO A 283 -17.74 -0.91 15.13
C PRO A 283 -17.38 0.59 15.11
N GLY A 284 -18.07 1.40 15.92
CA GLY A 284 -17.79 2.84 16.01
C GLY A 284 -16.44 3.18 16.66
N TYR A 285 -15.79 2.21 17.30
CA TYR A 285 -14.47 2.39 17.90
C TYR A 285 -13.37 2.47 16.83
N PRO A 286 -12.58 3.55 16.78
CA PRO A 286 -11.71 3.86 15.65
C PRO A 286 -10.70 2.77 15.30
N PHE A 287 -9.97 2.25 16.29
CA PHE A 287 -8.96 1.22 16.06
C PHE A 287 -9.61 -0.09 15.59
N ALA A 288 -10.76 -0.44 16.16
CA ALA A 288 -11.55 -1.59 15.71
C ALA A 288 -12.04 -1.43 14.27
N ALA A 289 -12.53 -0.24 13.90
CA ALA A 289 -12.95 0.05 12.54
C ALA A 289 -11.81 -0.14 11.54
N GLY A 290 -10.60 0.30 11.90
CA GLY A 290 -9.38 0.08 11.13
C GLY A 290 -9.05 -1.38 10.86
N VAL A 291 -9.14 -2.21 11.90
CA VAL A 291 -8.90 -3.65 11.78
C VAL A 291 -9.96 -4.28 10.88
N VAL A 292 -11.24 -3.93 11.00
CA VAL A 292 -12.30 -4.45 10.11
C VAL A 292 -12.09 -4.03 8.65
N LEU A 293 -11.67 -2.79 8.40
CA LEU A 293 -11.31 -2.32 7.06
C LEU A 293 -10.17 -3.16 6.46
N ARG A 294 -9.14 -3.47 7.25
CA ARG A 294 -7.99 -4.27 6.83
C ARG A 294 -8.32 -5.73 6.62
N GLU A 295 -9.09 -6.32 7.54
CA GLU A 295 -9.24 -7.77 7.68
C GLU A 295 -10.48 -8.34 6.97
N LEU A 296 -11.49 -7.51 6.69
CA LEU A 296 -12.71 -7.95 6.02
C LEU A 296 -12.99 -7.14 4.75
N VAL A 297 -12.93 -5.81 4.81
CA VAL A 297 -13.22 -4.96 3.64
C VAL A 297 -12.14 -5.08 2.58
N ALA A 298 -10.86 -5.09 2.96
CA ALA A 298 -9.81 -5.22 1.95
C ALA A 298 -9.80 -6.59 1.24
N PRO A 299 -9.97 -7.75 1.92
CA PRO A 299 -10.16 -9.01 1.22
C PRO A 299 -11.34 -9.00 0.24
N LEU A 300 -12.48 -8.37 0.57
CA LEU A 300 -13.59 -8.18 -0.36
C LEU A 300 -13.15 -7.44 -1.64
N LEU A 301 -12.43 -6.32 -1.47
CA LEU A 301 -11.93 -5.55 -2.60
C LEU A 301 -10.90 -6.34 -3.41
N CYS A 302 -10.07 -7.15 -2.76
CA CYS A 302 -9.13 -8.05 -3.43
C CYS A 302 -9.85 -9.10 -4.27
N SER A 303 -10.91 -9.73 -3.74
CA SER A 303 -11.73 -10.66 -4.53
C SER A 303 -12.42 -9.99 -5.71
N TRP A 304 -12.58 -8.67 -5.67
CA TRP A 304 -13.08 -7.86 -6.77
C TRP A 304 -12.00 -7.34 -7.72
N GLY A 305 -10.73 -7.74 -7.53
CA GLY A 305 -9.61 -7.36 -8.41
C GLY A 305 -8.87 -6.09 -7.99
N PHE A 306 -9.24 -5.44 -6.89
CA PHE A 306 -8.54 -4.25 -6.38
C PHE A 306 -7.26 -4.63 -5.63
N PRO A 307 -6.27 -3.71 -5.54
CA PRO A 307 -4.99 -4.01 -4.90
C PRO A 307 -5.13 -4.41 -3.42
N PRO A 308 -4.27 -5.31 -2.92
CA PRO A 308 -4.29 -5.75 -1.53
C PRO A 308 -4.01 -4.64 -0.54
N ALA A 309 -4.50 -4.81 0.69
CA ALA A 309 -4.33 -3.80 1.72
C ALA A 309 -2.90 -3.58 2.18
N VAL A 310 -2.07 -4.60 2.05
CA VAL A 310 -0.68 -4.63 2.46
C VAL A 310 0.12 -5.02 1.23
N GLN A 311 1.00 -4.12 0.80
CA GLN A 311 2.03 -4.41 -0.21
C GLN A 311 3.39 -4.69 0.44
N HIS A 312 3.45 -4.71 1.77
CA HIS A 312 4.69 -4.84 2.50
C HIS A 312 4.96 -6.30 2.85
N PRO A 313 6.24 -6.73 2.83
CA PRO A 313 6.63 -8.10 3.09
C PRO A 313 6.22 -8.52 4.51
N THR A 314 6.08 -9.84 4.71
CA THR A 314 6.13 -10.38 6.06
C THR A 314 7.56 -10.25 6.59
N LEU A 315 7.67 -10.03 7.89
CA LEU A 315 8.95 -9.79 8.54
C LEU A 315 9.06 -10.65 9.80
N SER A 316 10.18 -11.34 9.96
CA SER A 316 10.49 -12.04 11.21
C SER A 316 10.94 -11.03 12.27
N VAL A 317 10.24 -10.99 13.40
CA VAL A 317 10.53 -10.07 14.51
C VAL A 317 10.58 -10.79 15.85
N GLU A 318 11.54 -10.42 16.70
CA GLU A 318 11.63 -10.88 18.09
C GLU A 318 10.71 -10.01 18.97
N LEU A 319 9.83 -10.66 19.75
CA LEU A 319 8.96 -9.94 20.70
C LEU A 319 9.74 -9.48 21.93
N ALA A 320 9.75 -8.18 22.19
CA ALA A 320 10.40 -7.62 23.39
C ALA A 320 9.59 -7.85 24.67
N ARG A 321 8.28 -8.12 24.55
CA ARG A 321 7.35 -8.34 25.66
C ARG A 321 6.35 -9.45 25.30
N PRO A 322 5.86 -10.20 26.29
CA PRO A 322 4.87 -11.22 26.02
C PRO A 322 3.55 -10.60 25.55
N ILE A 323 2.82 -11.36 24.75
CA ILE A 323 1.47 -11.08 24.32
C ILE A 323 0.58 -12.15 24.94
N VAL A 324 -0.52 -11.72 25.57
CA VAL A 324 -1.56 -12.61 26.09
C VAL A 324 -2.79 -12.39 25.25
N SER A 325 -3.42 -13.47 24.80
CA SER A 325 -4.60 -13.51 23.96
C SER A 325 -5.67 -14.43 24.53
N GLU A 326 -6.91 -14.26 24.06
CA GLU A 326 -8.06 -15.09 24.46
C GLU A 326 -8.21 -16.25 23.48
N VAL A 327 -8.33 -17.48 24.00
CA VAL A 327 -8.60 -18.66 23.16
C VAL A 327 -9.97 -18.54 22.50
N GLY A 328 -10.03 -18.92 21.23
CA GLY A 328 -11.24 -18.91 20.43
C GLY A 328 -11.45 -17.61 19.63
N VAL A 329 -10.53 -16.63 19.70
CA VAL A 329 -10.61 -15.41 18.90
C VAL A 329 -9.29 -15.09 18.21
N ASP A 330 -9.35 -14.67 16.95
CA ASP A 330 -8.18 -14.18 16.23
C ASP A 330 -7.85 -12.75 16.67
N GLU A 331 -6.63 -12.52 17.17
CA GLU A 331 -6.23 -11.20 17.67
C GLU A 331 -5.22 -10.52 16.76
N PHE A 332 -5.45 -9.24 16.49
CA PHE A 332 -4.57 -8.40 15.69
C PHE A 332 -3.87 -7.36 16.58
N VAL A 333 -2.61 -7.65 16.92
CA VAL A 333 -1.82 -6.82 17.84
C VAL A 333 -0.97 -5.81 17.05
N PRO A 334 -1.15 -4.50 17.27
CA PRO A 334 -0.30 -3.48 16.66
C PRO A 334 1.09 -3.51 17.30
N LEU A 335 2.12 -3.44 16.45
CA LEU A 335 3.52 -3.51 16.87
C LEU A 335 4.30 -2.25 16.48
N THR A 336 5.16 -1.81 17.39
CA THR A 336 6.25 -0.89 17.09
C THR A 336 7.53 -1.69 16.85
N LEU A 337 8.22 -1.43 15.73
CA LEU A 337 9.42 -2.14 15.34
C LEU A 337 10.65 -1.25 15.46
N GLY A 338 11.79 -1.86 15.75
CA GLY A 338 13.12 -1.28 15.58
C GLY A 338 14.11 -2.35 15.16
N PHE A 339 15.14 -1.96 14.43
CA PHE A 339 16.19 -2.87 13.96
C PHE A 339 17.43 -2.70 14.84
N ILE A 340 17.75 -3.71 15.65
CA ILE A 340 18.82 -3.66 16.65
C ILE A 340 19.76 -4.84 16.39
N VAL A 341 21.02 -4.58 16.02
CA VAL A 341 22.07 -5.61 15.82
C VAL A 341 21.57 -6.76 14.92
N ASP A 342 21.34 -6.44 13.65
CA ASP A 342 20.94 -7.39 12.59
C ASP A 342 19.63 -8.14 12.81
N ARG A 343 18.81 -7.72 13.78
CA ARG A 343 17.48 -8.31 14.01
C ARG A 343 16.41 -7.26 14.27
N TRP A 344 15.18 -7.64 13.96
CA TRP A 344 14.00 -6.82 14.27
C TRP A 344 13.48 -7.13 15.66
N VAL A 345 13.27 -6.09 16.44
CA VAL A 345 12.68 -6.15 17.77
C VAL A 345 11.31 -5.46 17.74
N ALA A 346 10.30 -6.13 18.28
CA ALA A 346 8.92 -5.68 18.26
C ALA A 346 8.37 -5.45 19.67
N TYR A 347 7.74 -4.30 19.89
CA TYR A 347 6.96 -4.02 21.09
C TYR A 347 5.46 -4.06 20.79
N PRO A 348 4.68 -4.89 21.49
CA PRO A 348 3.23 -4.82 21.42
C PRO A 348 2.74 -3.50 22.01
N ARG A 349 1.90 -2.78 21.25
CA ARG A 349 1.26 -1.53 21.69
C ARG A 349 -0.03 -1.82 22.45
N ALA A 350 -0.55 -0.79 23.13
CA ALA A 350 -1.82 -0.88 23.84
C ALA A 350 -2.98 -1.19 22.89
N ARG A 351 -3.78 -2.20 23.23
CA ARG A 351 -4.89 -2.72 22.43
C ARG A 351 -6.22 -2.01 22.72
N ASN A 352 -6.19 -0.70 22.96
CA ASN A 352 -7.40 0.05 23.29
C ASN A 352 -8.22 0.28 22.01
N PRO A 353 -9.37 -0.40 21.82
CA PRO A 353 -10.17 -0.29 20.59
C PRO A 353 -10.68 1.14 20.35
N ALA A 354 -10.90 1.91 21.41
CA ALA A 354 -11.41 3.28 21.32
C ALA A 354 -10.31 4.33 21.06
N SER A 355 -9.03 3.98 21.13
CA SER A 355 -7.94 4.95 20.99
C SER A 355 -7.66 5.28 19.53
N HIS A 356 -7.89 6.54 19.13
CA HIS A 356 -7.47 7.04 17.82
C HIS A 356 -5.94 7.04 17.66
N LEU A 357 -5.19 7.16 18.77
CA LEU A 357 -3.72 7.24 18.75
C LEU A 357 -3.06 5.87 18.58
N ALA A 358 -3.80 4.77 18.79
CA ALA A 358 -3.29 3.42 18.58
C ALA A 358 -2.89 3.17 17.11
N ASP A 359 -3.51 3.90 16.17
CA ASP A 359 -3.20 3.81 14.74
C ASP A 359 -2.01 4.67 14.31
N ILE A 360 -1.60 5.64 15.12
CA ILE A 360 -0.45 6.51 14.81
C ILE A 360 0.81 5.79 15.23
N GLY A 361 1.61 5.35 14.25
CA GLY A 361 2.94 4.81 14.48
C GLY A 361 3.18 3.30 14.57
N PRO A 362 2.18 2.39 14.59
CA PRO A 362 2.49 0.98 14.40
C PRO A 362 3.20 0.79 13.06
N HIS A 363 4.23 -0.04 13.06
CA HIS A 363 4.98 -0.41 11.87
C HIS A 363 4.47 -1.73 11.29
N ALA A 364 3.78 -2.54 12.10
CA ALA A 364 3.26 -3.84 11.72
C ALA A 364 2.07 -4.25 12.60
N PHE A 365 1.38 -5.32 12.17
CA PHE A 365 0.45 -6.08 12.99
C PHE A 365 0.92 -7.53 13.09
N LEU A 366 0.81 -8.10 14.29
CA LEU A 366 0.92 -9.54 14.52
C LEU A 366 -0.47 -10.13 14.62
N HIS A 367 -0.69 -11.22 13.89
CA HIS A 367 -1.87 -12.07 14.03
C HIS A 367 -1.60 -13.18 15.04
N VAL A 368 -2.37 -13.20 16.12
CA VAL A 368 -2.42 -14.32 17.06
C VAL A 368 -3.64 -15.17 16.67
N PRO A 369 -3.44 -16.40 16.16
CA PRO A 369 -4.55 -17.27 15.77
C PRO A 369 -5.41 -17.65 16.97
N SER A 370 -6.70 -17.92 16.73
CA SER A 370 -7.67 -18.30 17.77
C SER A 370 -7.31 -19.52 18.63
N GLY A 371 -6.42 -20.39 18.16
CA GLY A 371 -5.93 -21.53 18.94
C GLY A 371 -4.77 -21.22 19.89
N VAL A 372 -4.32 -19.96 19.98
CA VAL A 372 -3.09 -19.55 20.68
C VAL A 372 -3.40 -18.60 21.84
N GLU A 373 -2.93 -18.94 23.05
CA GLU A 373 -3.12 -18.13 24.27
C GLU A 373 -2.21 -16.89 24.33
N GLY A 374 -1.26 -16.78 23.43
CA GLY A 374 -0.26 -15.72 23.42
C GLY A 374 1.12 -16.19 22.99
N TYR A 375 2.07 -15.28 23.13
CA TYR A 375 3.48 -15.52 22.80
C TYR A 375 4.38 -14.95 23.88
N GLU A 376 5.48 -15.63 24.16
CA GLU A 376 6.47 -15.22 25.15
C GLU A 376 7.45 -14.17 24.60
N ALA A 377 8.07 -13.40 25.51
CA ALA A 377 9.13 -12.48 25.12
C ALA A 377 10.38 -13.23 24.68
N GLY A 378 10.97 -12.82 23.56
CA GLY A 378 12.12 -13.47 22.91
C GLY A 378 11.72 -14.41 21.77
N ASN A 379 10.44 -14.77 21.65
CA ASN A 379 9.99 -15.56 20.52
C ASN A 379 10.01 -14.74 19.23
N VAL A 380 10.33 -15.41 18.12
CA VAL A 380 10.36 -14.81 16.77
C VAL A 380 9.10 -15.20 16.02
N HIS A 381 8.43 -14.20 15.43
CA HIS A 381 7.19 -14.39 14.68
C HIS A 381 7.16 -13.57 13.40
N GLU A 382 6.44 -14.06 12.40
CA GLU A 382 6.14 -13.30 11.18
C GLU A 382 5.07 -12.25 11.44
N VAL A 383 5.27 -11.04 10.95
CA VAL A 383 4.33 -9.92 11.10
C VAL A 383 4.04 -9.26 9.76
N SER A 384 2.84 -8.72 9.61
CA SER A 384 2.45 -7.96 8.43
C SER A 384 2.78 -6.50 8.62
N MET A 385 3.71 -5.98 7.82
CA MET A 385 4.13 -4.58 7.90
C MET A 385 3.03 -3.63 7.40
N THR A 386 2.86 -2.50 8.08
CA THR A 386 1.96 -1.40 7.68
C THR A 386 2.70 -0.11 7.33
N ALA A 387 4.01 -0.08 7.60
CA ALA A 387 4.92 0.95 7.13
C ALA A 387 6.01 0.31 6.26
N GLY A 388 6.63 1.10 5.37
CA GLY A 388 7.77 0.61 4.59
C GLY A 388 8.97 0.27 5.48
N GLU A 389 9.72 -0.78 5.12
CA GLU A 389 10.88 -1.27 5.88
C GLU A 389 11.92 -0.16 6.15
N ARG A 390 12.18 0.70 5.16
CA ARG A 390 13.09 1.84 5.30
C ARG A 390 12.69 2.78 6.44
N ALA A 391 11.39 3.01 6.63
CA ALA A 391 10.91 3.85 7.73
C ALA A 391 11.12 3.16 9.07
N ALA A 392 10.82 1.86 9.17
CA ALA A 392 11.01 1.07 10.38
C ALA A 392 12.50 0.89 10.76
N ARG A 393 13.42 0.80 9.78
CA ARG A 393 14.87 0.77 10.01
C ARG A 393 15.42 2.08 10.57
N ARG A 394 14.69 3.19 10.38
CA ARG A 394 15.03 4.51 10.92
C ARG A 394 14.28 4.81 12.21
N THR A 395 13.99 3.78 13.00
CA THR A 395 13.30 3.91 14.29
C THR A 395 14.23 3.54 15.44
N LEU A 396 14.45 4.50 16.33
CA LEU A 396 15.17 4.34 17.57
C LEU A 396 14.17 4.04 18.70
N LEU A 397 14.19 2.79 19.17
CA LEU A 397 13.44 2.33 20.33
C LEU A 397 14.08 2.85 21.62
N VAL A 398 13.34 3.69 22.34
CA VAL A 398 13.76 4.29 23.61
C VAL A 398 12.91 3.70 24.72
N HIS A 399 13.51 2.92 25.62
CA HIS A 399 12.78 2.34 26.73
C HIS A 399 12.75 3.30 27.93
N GLY A 400 11.58 3.81 28.31
CA GLY A 400 11.42 4.70 29.47
C GLY A 400 10.19 5.60 29.41
N ALA A 401 10.03 6.45 30.43
CA ALA A 401 8.91 7.38 30.50
C ALA A 401 9.19 8.67 29.67
N PRO A 402 8.14 9.32 29.13
CA PRO A 402 8.28 10.65 28.54
C PRO A 402 8.80 11.68 29.54
N GLY A 403 9.66 12.59 29.10
CA GLY A 403 10.21 13.68 29.89
C GLY A 403 11.36 14.40 29.18
N PRO A 404 12.04 15.35 29.86
CA PRO A 404 13.01 16.25 29.23
C PRO A 404 14.10 15.54 28.41
N GLY A 405 14.63 14.41 28.91
CA GLY A 405 15.67 13.64 28.22
C GLY A 405 15.15 12.93 26.97
N SER A 406 13.95 12.36 27.00
CA SER A 406 13.35 11.75 25.81
C SER A 406 12.91 12.81 24.79
N ASP A 407 12.43 13.97 25.24
CA ASP A 407 11.93 15.04 24.38
C ASP A 407 13.06 15.68 23.58
N GLU A 408 14.21 15.90 24.23
CA GLU A 408 15.42 16.39 23.57
C GLU A 408 15.95 15.36 22.56
N LEU A 409 15.96 14.08 22.94
CA LEU A 409 16.35 12.98 22.05
C LEU A 409 15.44 12.90 20.81
N VAL A 410 14.12 13.07 20.97
CA VAL A 410 13.15 13.12 19.87
C VAL A 410 13.47 14.29 18.93
N SER A 411 13.79 15.46 19.48
CA SER A 411 14.15 16.66 18.69
C SER A 411 15.38 16.41 17.82
N ILE A 412 16.45 15.87 18.41
CA ILE A 412 17.71 15.60 17.70
C ILE A 412 17.51 14.51 16.65
N ALA A 413 16.87 13.40 17.02
CA ALA A 413 16.60 12.30 16.10
C ALA A 413 15.80 12.78 14.88
N ARG A 414 14.79 13.64 15.10
CA ARG A 414 14.02 14.23 14.01
C ARG A 414 14.88 15.05 13.05
N ALA A 415 15.86 15.81 13.54
CA ALA A 415 16.75 16.62 12.71
C ALA A 415 17.63 15.77 11.76
N VAL A 416 17.90 14.51 12.14
CA VAL A 416 18.67 13.56 11.30
C VAL A 416 17.79 12.53 10.58
N GLY A 417 16.46 12.71 10.61
CA GLY A 417 15.52 11.81 9.95
C GLY A 417 15.40 10.43 10.60
N VAL A 418 15.67 10.34 11.91
CA VAL A 418 15.44 9.16 12.75
C VAL A 418 14.17 9.39 13.57
N ARG A 419 13.28 8.42 13.57
CA ARG A 419 12.07 8.41 14.39
C ARG A 419 12.41 7.86 15.77
N VAL A 420 11.88 8.47 16.83
CA VAL A 420 11.97 7.93 18.19
C VAL A 420 10.64 7.34 18.58
N GLU A 421 10.67 6.11 19.09
CA GLU A 421 9.50 5.44 19.65
C GLU A 421 9.77 5.11 21.12
N LEU A 422 8.96 5.71 22.00
CA LEU A 422 9.01 5.45 23.42
C LEU A 422 8.29 4.12 23.71
N VAL A 423 9.02 3.19 24.30
CA VAL A 423 8.54 1.85 24.65
C VAL A 423 8.68 1.58 26.13
N GLY A 424 7.75 0.82 26.69
CA GLY A 424 7.71 0.59 28.14
C GLY A 424 7.39 1.85 28.95
N SER A 425 7.15 1.68 30.24
CA SER A 425 6.73 2.79 31.13
C SER A 425 7.38 2.75 32.51
N ARG A 426 8.21 1.73 32.78
CA ARG A 426 8.85 1.52 34.08
C ARG A 426 10.37 1.64 33.95
N PRO A 427 11.04 2.54 34.71
CA PRO A 427 12.49 2.70 34.66
C PRO A 427 13.26 1.41 34.97
N ALA A 428 12.77 0.59 35.91
CA ALA A 428 13.42 -0.66 36.31
C ALA A 428 13.57 -1.67 35.16
N SER A 429 12.61 -1.73 34.22
CA SER A 429 12.71 -2.65 33.07
C SER A 429 13.50 -2.08 31.90
N ALA A 430 13.87 -0.79 31.94
CA ALA A 430 14.62 -0.15 30.86
C ALA A 430 16.06 -0.66 30.79
N PHE A 431 16.71 -0.86 31.94
CA PHE A 431 18.06 -1.39 31.99
C PHE A 431 18.13 -2.85 31.54
N GLU A 432 17.16 -3.67 31.95
CA GLU A 432 17.03 -5.06 31.51
C GLU A 432 16.81 -5.15 29.99
N ALA A 433 15.90 -4.32 29.44
CA ALA A 433 15.66 -4.25 28.01
C ALA A 433 16.92 -3.85 27.23
N LEU A 434 17.74 -2.93 27.76
CA LEU A 434 19.00 -2.54 27.15
C LEU A 434 20.02 -3.69 27.18
N GLY A 435 20.14 -4.40 28.31
CA GLY A 435 21.01 -5.57 28.46
C GLY A 435 20.65 -6.71 27.50
N ALA A 436 19.35 -6.98 27.33
CA ALA A 436 18.83 -7.95 26.37
C ALA A 436 18.87 -7.46 24.90
N ARG A 437 19.35 -6.23 24.65
CA ARG A 437 19.36 -5.55 23.33
C ARG A 437 17.97 -5.48 22.70
N ARG A 438 16.96 -5.25 23.52
CA ARG A 438 15.57 -5.02 23.12
C ARG A 438 15.23 -3.54 23.01
N CYS A 439 16.14 -2.62 23.32
CA CYS A 439 16.00 -1.20 23.00
C CYS A 439 17.37 -0.61 22.61
N HIS A 440 17.36 0.56 21.98
CA HIS A 440 18.61 1.25 21.63
C HIS A 440 19.10 2.11 22.80
N ILE A 441 18.16 2.80 23.46
CA ILE A 441 18.44 3.71 24.57
C ILE A 441 17.48 3.40 25.72
N ALA A 442 18.00 3.37 26.94
CA ALA A 442 17.21 3.32 28.18
C ALA A 442 17.22 4.69 28.84
N VAL A 443 16.04 5.16 29.25
CA VAL A 443 15.88 6.40 30.04
C VAL A 443 15.68 6.01 31.49
N LEU A 444 16.63 6.39 32.34
CA LEU A 444 16.60 6.15 33.78
C LEU A 444 16.48 7.46 34.54
N GLU A 445 15.96 7.38 35.76
CA GLU A 445 15.97 8.51 36.69
C GLU A 445 17.35 8.62 37.33
N GLY A 446 17.98 9.78 37.19
CA GLY A 446 19.29 10.10 37.76
C GLY A 446 19.18 10.96 39.02
N PRO A 447 20.34 11.28 39.64
CA PRO A 447 20.40 12.11 40.84
C PRO A 447 19.69 13.46 40.65
N GLY A 448 18.86 13.85 41.63
CA GLY A 448 18.12 15.12 41.58
C GLY A 448 17.00 15.15 40.52
N GLY A 449 16.50 13.98 40.08
CA GLY A 449 15.42 13.88 39.09
C GLY A 449 15.85 14.17 37.65
N ARG A 450 17.15 14.30 37.40
CA ARG A 450 17.68 14.50 36.04
C ARG A 450 17.70 13.17 35.27
N PRO A 451 17.15 13.10 34.05
CA PRO A 451 17.17 11.86 33.27
C PRO A 451 18.60 11.48 32.86
N ARG A 452 18.89 10.19 32.89
CA ARG A 452 20.11 9.59 32.34
C ARG A 452 19.74 8.75 31.12
N LEU A 453 20.39 9.02 29.99
CA LEU A 453 20.22 8.26 28.75
C LEU A 453 21.35 7.25 28.66
N LEU A 454 21.03 5.95 28.73
CA LEU A 454 22.01 4.89 28.62
C LEU A 454 21.91 4.19 27.27
N CYS A 455 23.05 3.93 26.63
CA CYS A 455 23.15 3.12 25.42
C CYS A 455 24.24 2.06 25.60
N SER A 456 24.03 0.86 25.05
CA SER A 456 25.06 -0.18 25.07
C SER A 456 26.16 0.15 24.06
N ARG A 457 27.42 -0.03 24.45
CA ARG A 457 28.57 0.15 23.54
C ARG A 457 28.50 -0.73 22.29
N VAL A 458 27.82 -1.88 22.35
CA VAL A 458 27.61 -2.78 21.20
C VAL A 458 26.76 -2.12 20.11
N LEU A 459 26.00 -1.07 20.44
CA LEU A 459 25.14 -0.35 19.52
C LEU A 459 25.80 0.90 18.93
N LEU A 460 27.08 1.14 19.17
CA LEU A 460 27.78 2.33 18.64
C LEU A 460 27.78 2.38 17.11
N ASP A 461 27.87 1.22 16.46
CA ASP A 461 27.85 1.10 15.00
C ASP A 461 26.43 1.01 14.42
N ASP A 462 25.40 0.98 15.27
CA ASP A 462 24.01 1.01 14.82
C ASP A 462 23.73 2.32 14.05
N PRO A 463 23.17 2.27 12.83
CA PRO A 463 22.97 3.45 12.01
C PRO A 463 22.12 4.54 12.67
N CYS A 464 21.09 4.18 13.43
CA CYS A 464 20.24 5.13 14.13
C CYS A 464 20.98 5.76 15.30
N VAL A 465 21.66 4.95 16.11
CA VAL A 465 22.45 5.44 17.24
C VAL A 465 23.55 6.38 16.75
N ARG A 466 24.33 5.97 15.75
CA ARG A 466 25.41 6.76 15.17
C ARG A 466 24.92 8.10 14.60
N ALA A 467 23.79 8.09 13.90
CA ALA A 467 23.19 9.32 13.36
C ALA A 467 22.80 10.29 14.48
N VAL A 468 22.15 9.79 15.52
CA VAL A 468 21.72 10.62 16.66
C VAL A 468 22.92 11.12 17.46
N THR A 469 23.91 10.27 17.76
CA THR A 469 25.10 10.65 18.53
C THR A 469 26.05 11.55 17.75
N GLY A 470 26.06 11.47 16.41
CA GLY A 470 26.81 12.39 15.56
C GLY A 470 26.23 13.80 15.53
N ALA A 471 24.90 13.93 15.65
CA ALA A 471 24.21 15.21 15.77
C ALA A 471 24.12 15.74 17.22
N ALA A 472 24.44 14.90 18.20
CA ALA A 472 24.32 15.15 19.64
C ALA A 472 25.34 16.16 20.22
N GLY A 473 26.00 16.99 19.39
CA GLY A 473 27.12 17.85 19.79
C GLY A 473 26.88 18.78 20.99
N ALA A 474 25.62 18.94 21.44
CA ALA A 474 25.28 19.62 22.69
C ALA A 474 23.92 19.14 23.27
N ILE A 475 23.73 17.85 23.53
CA ILE A 475 22.54 17.43 24.33
C ILE A 475 22.71 17.93 25.77
N GLY A 476 21.66 18.51 26.37
CA GLY A 476 21.60 18.80 27.80
C GLY A 476 21.76 17.56 28.69
N TYR A 477 21.50 16.38 28.11
CA TYR A 477 21.65 15.04 28.72
C TYR A 477 22.50 14.13 27.81
N PRO A 478 23.81 14.00 28.05
CA PRO A 478 24.66 13.16 27.21
C PRO A 478 24.23 11.69 27.28
N ILE A 479 24.33 10.99 26.15
CA ILE A 479 24.13 9.53 26.10
C ILE A 479 25.36 8.87 26.73
N GLU A 480 25.15 8.17 27.83
CA GLU A 480 26.17 7.41 28.53
C GLU A 480 26.29 6.01 27.94
N PHE A 481 27.51 5.64 27.52
CA PHE A 481 27.76 4.33 26.93
C PHE A 481 28.23 3.32 27.97
N VAL A 482 27.42 2.29 28.19
CA VAL A 482 27.70 1.22 29.16
C VAL A 482 28.23 -0.04 28.47
N ALA A 483 29.11 -0.79 29.16
CA ALA A 483 29.51 -2.11 28.69
C ALA A 483 28.30 -3.07 28.73
N SER A 484 28.16 -3.92 27.72
CA SER A 484 27.17 -5.00 27.77
C SER A 484 27.59 -5.98 28.87
N GLY A 485 26.79 -6.10 29.93
CA GLY A 485 26.95 -7.12 30.96
C GLY A 485 26.75 -8.51 30.43
#